data_AF-A0A7U9MNA7-F1
#
_entry.id   AF-A0A7U9MNA7-F1
#
_cell.length_a   1.000
_cell.length_b   1.000
_cell.length_c   1.000
_cell.angle_alpha   90.00
_cell.angle_beta   90.00
_cell.angle_gamma   90.00
#
_symmetry.space_group_name_H-M   'P 1'
#
loop_
_entity.id
_entity.type
_entity.pdbx_description
1 polymer ?
#
loop_
_entity_poly.entity_id
_entity_poly.type
_entity_poly.pdbx_seq_one_letter_code
_entity_poly.pdbx_strand_id
1 'polypeptide(L)'
;MTELYAIPAYKKILEKMGAEGFTDEMLKNRIGAAFMDDIRYFFGNRAEERKEEFEELVEEYWLKDVESKAKTFPHVNQTLQELIEKGYHLAICSNAEEDEIARVIKALHIEDYFRYVQGITKQQTKSHSLHRLLEKVRPEWAVMVGDRFYDKEAAEDNGIPFIACLYGYGKEGEFSGNELSITDICQLPSVVEGQRRNGVKDEIQLKQT
;
A
#
# COMPACT_ATOMS: atom_id res chain seq x y z
N MET A 1 3.81 10.55 -0.29
CA MET A 1 4.38 11.01 -1.56
C MET A 1 5.71 10.31 -1.79
N THR A 2 5.57 9.08 -2.25
CA THR A 2 6.61 8.12 -2.62
C THR A 2 7.39 8.55 -3.86
N GLU A 3 6.72 9.21 -4.82
CA GLU A 3 7.32 9.66 -6.08
C GLU A 3 8.54 10.58 -5.89
N LEU A 4 8.61 11.29 -4.76
CA LEU A 4 9.68 12.22 -4.43
C LEU A 4 11.05 11.54 -4.28
N TYR A 5 11.07 10.27 -3.85
CA TYR A 5 12.30 9.46 -3.76
C TYR A 5 12.29 8.30 -4.75
N ALA A 6 11.14 7.70 -5.02
CA ALA A 6 11.01 6.54 -5.88
C ALA A 6 11.40 6.79 -7.34
N ILE A 7 10.88 7.85 -7.95
CA ILE A 7 11.14 8.12 -9.38
C ILE A 7 12.63 8.45 -9.61
N PRO A 8 13.27 9.36 -8.84
CA PRO A 8 14.72 9.57 -8.97
C PRO A 8 15.55 8.33 -8.70
N ALA A 9 15.16 7.48 -7.74
CA ALA A 9 15.85 6.24 -7.44
C ALA A 9 15.76 5.25 -8.60
N TYR A 10 14.55 4.96 -9.11
CA TYR A 10 14.37 4.09 -10.27
C TYR A 10 15.20 4.56 -11.47
N LYS A 11 15.25 5.86 -11.77
CA LYS A 11 16.04 6.38 -12.89
C LYS A 11 17.53 6.05 -12.75
N LYS A 12 18.10 6.23 -11.54
CA LYS A 12 19.50 5.88 -11.26
C LYS A 12 19.75 4.38 -11.31
N ILE A 13 18.83 3.59 -10.76
CA ILE A 13 18.91 2.12 -10.75
C ILE A 13 18.92 1.63 -12.21
N LEU A 14 17.95 2.05 -13.01
CA LEU A 14 17.81 1.63 -14.41
C LEU A 14 18.98 2.09 -15.27
N GLU A 15 19.47 3.32 -15.09
CA GLU A 15 20.68 3.82 -15.74
C GLU A 15 21.89 2.92 -15.46
N LYS A 16 22.14 2.58 -14.18
CA LYS A 16 23.24 1.68 -13.79
C LYS A 16 23.08 0.27 -14.32
N MET A 17 21.84 -0.17 -14.42
CA MET A 17 21.50 -1.50 -14.91
C MET A 17 21.41 -1.58 -16.43
N GLY A 18 21.70 -0.49 -17.15
CA GLY A 18 21.64 -0.43 -18.62
C GLY A 18 20.24 -0.60 -19.20
N ALA A 19 19.21 -0.18 -18.45
CA ALA A 19 17.82 -0.22 -18.86
C ALA A 19 17.31 1.20 -19.16
N GLU A 20 16.72 1.39 -20.34
CA GLU A 20 16.24 2.68 -20.84
C GLU A 20 14.80 2.56 -21.36
N GLY A 21 14.19 3.70 -21.69
CA GLY A 21 12.86 3.74 -22.31
C GLY A 21 11.68 3.86 -21.32
N PHE A 22 11.95 4.15 -20.04
CA PHE A 22 10.93 4.34 -19.02
C PHE A 22 10.71 5.83 -18.74
N THR A 23 9.47 6.29 -18.91
CA THR A 23 9.07 7.67 -18.56
C THR A 23 8.79 7.78 -17.06
N ASP A 24 8.81 9.00 -16.52
CA ASP A 24 8.44 9.26 -15.12
C ASP A 24 7.02 8.76 -14.81
N GLU A 25 6.10 8.81 -15.78
CA GLU A 25 4.75 8.26 -15.66
C GLU A 25 4.76 6.73 -15.56
N MET A 26 5.53 6.04 -16.41
CA MET A 26 5.68 4.58 -16.33
C MET A 26 6.24 4.16 -14.97
N LEU A 27 7.24 4.89 -14.45
CA LEU A 27 7.82 4.65 -13.14
C LEU A 27 6.84 4.96 -12.01
N LYS A 28 6.08 6.05 -12.11
CA LYS A 28 5.04 6.39 -11.13
C LYS A 28 3.98 5.29 -11.04
N ASN A 29 3.57 4.71 -12.17
CA ASN A 29 2.59 3.61 -12.23
C ASN A 29 3.11 2.32 -11.58
N ARG A 30 4.41 2.21 -11.28
CA ARG A 30 4.99 1.10 -10.53
C ARG A 30 4.81 1.23 -9.02
N ILE A 31 4.65 2.44 -8.48
CA ILE A 31 4.57 2.69 -7.03
C ILE A 31 3.42 1.91 -6.39
N GLY A 32 3.74 0.86 -5.62
CA GLY A 32 2.79 -0.04 -4.97
C GLY A 32 2.85 -1.50 -5.46
N ALA A 33 3.55 -1.75 -6.58
CA ALA A 33 3.92 -3.10 -6.99
C ALA A 33 5.01 -3.68 -6.08
N ALA A 34 5.12 -5.01 -6.04
CA ALA A 34 6.28 -5.65 -5.43
C ALA A 34 7.52 -5.43 -6.31
N PHE A 35 8.71 -5.32 -5.72
CA PHE A 35 9.94 -5.13 -6.51
C PHE A 35 10.16 -6.24 -7.53
N MET A 36 9.76 -7.48 -7.23
CA MET A 36 9.86 -8.56 -8.21
C MET A 36 9.00 -8.31 -9.46
N ASP A 37 7.84 -7.67 -9.32
CA ASP A 37 7.02 -7.29 -10.47
C ASP A 37 7.64 -6.14 -11.26
N ASP A 38 8.32 -5.22 -10.59
CA ASP A 38 9.08 -4.15 -11.23
C ASP A 38 10.28 -4.70 -12.00
N ILE A 39 11.03 -5.62 -11.40
CA ILE A 39 12.17 -6.29 -12.03
C ILE A 39 11.69 -7.03 -13.29
N ARG A 40 10.55 -7.73 -13.23
CA ARG A 40 9.93 -8.35 -14.42
C ARG A 40 9.53 -7.32 -15.47
N TYR A 41 8.97 -6.20 -15.06
CA TYR A 41 8.58 -5.12 -15.96
C TYR A 41 9.78 -4.48 -16.68
N PHE A 42 10.89 -4.28 -15.97
CA PHE A 42 12.09 -3.63 -16.51
C PHE A 42 12.97 -4.57 -17.35
N PHE A 43 13.11 -5.84 -16.94
CA PHE A 43 14.12 -6.74 -17.50
C PHE A 43 13.53 -7.98 -18.19
N GLY A 44 12.22 -8.18 -18.15
CA GLY A 44 11.55 -9.28 -18.83
C GLY A 44 12.09 -10.64 -18.41
N ASN A 45 12.56 -11.43 -19.38
CA ASN A 45 13.09 -12.77 -19.14
C ASN A 45 14.37 -12.81 -18.29
N ARG A 46 15.06 -11.68 -18.11
CA ARG A 46 16.26 -11.57 -17.27
C ARG A 46 15.93 -11.25 -15.82
N ALA A 47 14.65 -11.15 -15.43
CA ALA A 47 14.26 -10.69 -14.11
C ALA A 47 14.98 -11.39 -12.95
N GLU A 48 15.04 -12.72 -12.95
CA GLU A 48 15.70 -13.49 -11.90
C GLU A 48 17.21 -13.21 -11.84
N GLU A 49 17.86 -13.04 -12.98
CA GLU A 49 19.30 -12.71 -13.06
C GLU A 49 19.61 -11.29 -12.57
N ARG A 50 18.64 -10.37 -12.68
CA ARG A 50 18.81 -8.96 -12.33
C ARG A 50 18.38 -8.64 -10.91
N LYS A 51 17.77 -9.60 -10.21
CA LYS A 51 17.13 -9.38 -8.90
C LYS A 51 18.11 -8.87 -7.84
N GLU A 52 19.21 -9.58 -7.61
CA GLU A 52 20.16 -9.23 -6.54
C GLU A 52 20.77 -7.84 -6.77
N GLU A 53 21.22 -7.55 -8.00
CA GLU A 53 21.74 -6.23 -8.39
C GLU A 53 20.68 -5.12 -8.22
N PHE A 54 19.42 -5.39 -8.56
CA PHE A 54 18.33 -4.42 -8.38
C PHE A 54 18.09 -4.11 -6.89
N GLU A 55 18.01 -5.15 -6.05
CA GLU A 55 17.79 -5.01 -4.60
C GLU A 55 18.93 -4.23 -3.92
N GLU A 56 20.19 -4.48 -4.31
CA GLU A 56 21.35 -3.71 -3.84
C GLU A 56 21.24 -2.22 -4.19
N LEU A 57 20.81 -1.91 -5.42
CA LEU A 57 20.65 -0.53 -5.87
C LEU A 57 19.42 0.16 -5.27
N VAL A 58 18.36 -0.58 -4.92
CA VAL A 58 17.24 -0.06 -4.12
C VAL A 58 17.73 0.38 -2.75
N GLU A 59 18.54 -0.42 -2.06
CA GLU A 59 19.13 -0.02 -0.78
C GLU A 59 19.97 1.27 -0.92
N GLU A 60 20.78 1.36 -1.98
CA GLU A 60 21.68 2.51 -2.20
C GLU A 60 20.95 3.81 -2.57
N TYR A 61 19.93 3.73 -3.42
CA TYR A 61 19.30 4.91 -4.05
C TYR A 61 17.89 5.21 -3.57
N TRP A 62 17.10 4.19 -3.25
CA TRP A 62 15.71 4.35 -2.84
C TRP A 62 15.63 4.59 -1.33
N LEU A 63 16.09 3.63 -0.54
CA LEU A 63 15.93 3.65 0.92
C LEU A 63 16.78 4.73 1.59
N LYS A 64 17.91 5.09 0.99
CA LYS A 64 18.76 6.21 1.45
C LYS A 64 18.07 7.57 1.36
N ASP A 65 17.21 7.78 0.36
CA ASP A 65 16.56 9.06 0.12
C ASP A 65 15.24 9.21 0.91
N VAL A 66 14.69 8.11 1.46
CA VAL A 66 13.43 8.10 2.22
C VAL A 66 13.43 9.12 3.34
N GLU A 67 14.44 9.12 4.21
CA GLU A 67 14.50 9.99 5.40
C GLU A 67 14.42 11.48 5.04
N SER A 68 15.03 11.88 3.93
CA SER A 68 15.11 13.30 3.53
C SER A 68 13.97 13.76 2.61
N LYS A 69 13.28 12.84 1.94
CA LYS A 69 12.32 13.17 0.87
C LYS A 69 10.90 12.67 1.11
N ALA A 70 10.70 11.66 1.95
CA ALA A 70 9.38 11.12 2.20
C ALA A 70 8.47 12.21 2.81
N LYS A 71 7.25 12.30 2.29
CA LYS A 71 6.22 13.21 2.80
C LYS A 71 4.89 12.49 2.84
N THR A 72 4.07 12.77 3.84
CA THR A 72 2.68 12.30 3.82
C THR A 72 1.87 13.03 2.75
N PHE A 73 0.73 12.49 2.36
CA PHE A 73 -0.32 13.33 1.77
C PHE A 73 -0.81 14.35 2.82
N PRO A 74 -1.47 15.45 2.41
CA PRO A 74 -2.11 16.37 3.34
C PRO A 74 -3.03 15.65 4.32
N HIS A 75 -3.10 16.14 5.56
CA HIS A 75 -4.02 15.69 6.61
C HIS A 75 -3.85 14.24 7.13
N VAL A 76 -2.85 13.48 6.68
CA VAL A 76 -2.64 12.08 7.15
C VAL A 76 -2.55 11.98 8.67
N ASN A 77 -1.69 12.75 9.34
CA ASN A 77 -1.56 12.71 10.81
C ASN A 77 -2.89 12.98 11.53
N GLN A 78 -3.63 13.99 11.07
CA GLN A 78 -4.93 14.35 11.63
C GLN A 78 -5.93 13.20 11.47
N THR A 79 -6.02 12.61 10.27
CA THR A 79 -6.94 11.51 10.01
C THR A 79 -6.60 10.24 10.78
N LEU A 80 -5.32 9.87 10.85
CA LEU A 80 -4.89 8.67 11.61
C LEU A 80 -5.22 8.84 13.10
N GLN A 81 -4.97 10.03 13.66
CA GLN A 81 -5.35 10.36 15.03
C GLN A 81 -6.87 10.24 15.24
N GLU A 82 -7.68 10.82 14.35
CA GLU A 82 -9.15 10.76 14.46
C GLU A 82 -9.68 9.31 14.42
N LEU A 83 -9.10 8.45 13.57
CA LEU A 83 -9.49 7.03 13.53
C LEU A 83 -9.17 6.30 14.84
N ILE A 84 -8.03 6.60 15.46
CA ILE A 84 -7.68 6.03 16.77
C ILE A 84 -8.62 6.53 17.87
N GLU A 85 -8.95 7.83 17.88
CA GLU A 85 -9.89 8.42 18.84
C GLU A 85 -11.30 7.83 18.71
N LYS A 86 -11.68 7.40 17.51
CA LYS A 86 -12.92 6.64 17.24
C LYS A 86 -12.84 5.16 17.63
N GLY A 87 -11.72 4.69 18.16
CA GLY A 87 -11.52 3.34 18.67
C GLY A 87 -11.08 2.32 17.63
N TYR A 88 -10.60 2.74 16.45
CA TYR A 88 -10.03 1.82 15.47
C TYR A 88 -8.58 1.48 15.79
N HIS A 89 -8.17 0.25 15.48
CA HIS A 89 -6.76 -0.12 15.40
C HIS A 89 -6.29 0.00 13.96
N LEU A 90 -5.15 0.67 13.76
CA LEU A 90 -4.55 0.83 12.45
C LEU A 90 -3.45 -0.20 12.24
N ALA A 91 -3.38 -0.73 11.03
CA ALA A 91 -2.38 -1.70 10.62
C ALA A 91 -1.91 -1.40 9.20
N ILE A 92 -0.66 -1.79 8.89
CA ILE A 92 -0.08 -1.70 7.56
C ILE A 92 0.00 -3.11 6.96
N CYS A 93 -0.51 -3.26 5.74
CA CYS A 93 -0.25 -4.40 4.87
C CYS A 93 0.32 -3.86 3.56
N SER A 94 1.58 -4.18 3.24
CA SER A 94 2.29 -3.61 2.08
C SER A 94 2.96 -4.69 1.24
N ASN A 95 3.21 -4.36 -0.04
CA ASN A 95 4.08 -5.14 -0.93
C ASN A 95 5.58 -4.84 -0.70
N ALA A 96 5.89 -3.96 0.25
CA ALA A 96 7.25 -3.69 0.71
C ALA A 96 7.68 -4.66 1.81
N GLU A 97 8.99 -4.86 1.96
CA GLU A 97 9.58 -5.59 3.09
C GLU A 97 9.41 -4.78 4.39
N GLU A 98 9.38 -5.47 5.54
CA GLU A 98 9.13 -4.80 6.84
C GLU A 98 10.19 -3.76 7.21
N ASP A 99 11.45 -3.95 6.80
CA ASP A 99 12.51 -2.96 7.02
C ASP A 99 12.25 -1.67 6.23
N GLU A 100 11.83 -1.76 4.96
CA GLU A 100 11.43 -0.60 4.17
C GLU A 100 10.26 0.12 4.82
N ILE A 101 9.22 -0.62 5.23
CA ILE A 101 8.04 -0.03 5.89
C ILE A 101 8.48 0.74 7.13
N ALA A 102 9.31 0.13 7.98
CA ALA A 102 9.81 0.74 9.22
C ALA A 102 10.57 2.04 8.96
N ARG A 103 11.45 2.07 7.96
CA ARG A 103 12.18 3.29 7.56
C ARG A 103 11.25 4.39 7.08
N VAL A 104 10.25 4.03 6.26
CA VAL A 104 9.27 4.99 5.73
C VAL A 104 8.40 5.59 6.83
N ILE A 105 7.78 4.77 7.68
CA ILE A 105 6.89 5.29 8.73
C ILE A 105 7.64 6.12 9.78
N LYS A 106 8.92 5.81 10.01
CA LYS A 106 9.81 6.59 10.87
C LYS A 106 10.14 7.95 10.28
N ALA A 107 10.55 7.98 9.01
CA ALA A 107 10.81 9.23 8.29
C ALA A 107 9.57 10.14 8.22
N LEU A 108 8.38 9.54 8.19
CA LEU A 108 7.11 10.26 8.16
C LEU A 108 6.59 10.66 9.54
N HIS A 109 7.23 10.19 10.62
CA HIS A 109 6.77 10.36 12.01
C HIS A 109 5.35 9.84 12.27
N ILE A 110 5.00 8.70 11.66
CA ILE A 110 3.67 8.08 11.79
C ILE A 110 3.70 6.65 12.35
N GLU A 111 4.85 6.18 12.81
CA GLU A 111 5.02 4.81 13.32
C GLU A 111 4.09 4.48 14.49
N ASP A 112 3.92 5.44 15.41
CA ASP A 112 3.11 5.27 16.63
C ASP A 112 1.61 5.08 16.36
N TYR A 113 1.12 5.43 15.17
CA TYR A 113 -0.27 5.21 14.80
C TYR A 113 -0.58 3.74 14.50
N PHE A 114 0.41 2.95 14.07
CA PHE A 114 0.18 1.59 13.55
C PHE A 114 0.54 0.54 14.58
N ARG A 115 -0.47 -0.19 15.05
CA ARG A 115 -0.28 -1.27 16.04
C ARG A 115 0.33 -2.54 15.43
N TYR A 116 0.08 -2.75 14.14
CA TYR A 116 0.53 -3.94 13.43
C TYR A 116 1.10 -3.56 12.07
N VAL A 117 2.22 -4.19 11.72
CA VAL A 117 2.81 -4.12 10.39
C VAL A 117 2.91 -5.54 9.86
N GLN A 118 2.62 -5.69 8.58
CA GLN A 118 2.82 -6.89 7.79
C GLN A 118 3.40 -6.48 6.43
N GLY A 119 4.66 -6.81 6.21
CA GLY A 119 5.30 -6.68 4.91
C GLY A 119 4.93 -7.80 3.96
N ILE A 120 5.50 -7.74 2.76
CA ILE A 120 5.37 -8.79 1.75
C ILE A 120 5.91 -10.11 2.28
N THR A 121 5.27 -11.19 1.86
CA THR A 121 5.63 -12.55 2.26
C THR A 121 6.42 -13.24 1.15
N LYS A 122 6.98 -14.43 1.43
CA LYS A 122 7.66 -15.25 0.42
C LYS A 122 6.77 -15.63 -0.77
N GLN A 123 5.46 -15.60 -0.57
CA GLN A 123 4.44 -15.84 -1.59
C GLN A 123 4.32 -14.66 -2.58
N GLN A 124 4.93 -13.51 -2.27
CA GLN A 124 5.01 -12.34 -3.15
C GLN A 124 3.64 -11.82 -3.61
N THR A 125 2.60 -11.97 -2.77
CA THR A 125 1.27 -11.41 -3.03
C THR A 125 0.73 -10.64 -1.83
N LYS A 126 -0.01 -9.55 -2.12
CA LYS A 126 -0.69 -8.75 -1.11
C LYS A 126 -1.81 -9.53 -0.42
N SER A 127 -2.55 -10.36 -1.17
CA SER A 127 -3.60 -11.22 -0.63
C SER A 127 -3.09 -12.16 0.46
N HIS A 128 -1.94 -12.82 0.25
CA HIS A 128 -1.37 -13.68 1.28
C HIS A 128 -0.84 -12.89 2.48
N SER A 129 -0.25 -11.73 2.24
CA SER A 129 0.25 -10.86 3.30
C SER A 129 -0.91 -10.35 4.18
N LEU A 130 -2.02 -9.92 3.58
CA LEU A 130 -3.22 -9.51 4.30
C LEU A 130 -3.85 -10.67 5.08
N HIS A 131 -3.90 -11.86 4.49
CA HIS A 131 -4.37 -13.07 5.17
C HIS A 131 -3.61 -13.31 6.47
N ARG A 132 -2.28 -13.28 6.41
CA ARG A 132 -1.38 -13.44 7.57
C ARG A 132 -1.63 -12.39 8.65
N LEU A 133 -1.85 -11.14 8.24
CA LEU A 133 -2.18 -10.06 9.16
C LEU A 133 -3.52 -10.32 9.86
N LEU A 134 -4.55 -10.72 9.13
CA LEU A 134 -5.88 -11.02 9.69
C LEU A 134 -5.85 -12.23 10.63
N GLU A 135 -5.09 -13.28 10.31
CA GLU A 135 -4.89 -14.44 11.21
C GLU A 135 -4.19 -14.07 12.52
N LYS A 136 -3.23 -13.13 12.45
CA LYS A 136 -2.46 -12.62 13.60
C LYS A 136 -3.31 -11.70 14.48
N VAL A 137 -4.06 -10.78 13.88
CA VAL A 137 -4.80 -9.73 14.59
C VAL A 137 -6.17 -10.22 15.05
N ARG A 138 -6.82 -11.09 14.26
CA ARG A 138 -8.20 -11.61 14.48
C ARG A 138 -9.20 -10.51 14.83
N PRO A 139 -9.34 -9.48 13.97
CA PRO A 139 -10.28 -8.40 14.22
C PRO A 139 -11.73 -8.91 14.11
N GLU A 140 -12.65 -8.34 14.87
CA GLU A 140 -14.09 -8.57 14.70
C GLU A 140 -14.58 -8.04 13.34
N TRP A 141 -13.97 -6.94 12.88
CA TRP A 141 -14.26 -6.30 11.61
C TRP A 141 -13.01 -5.56 11.13
N ALA A 142 -12.74 -5.62 9.83
CA ALA A 142 -11.64 -4.92 9.18
C ALA A 142 -12.09 -4.36 7.82
N VAL A 143 -11.37 -3.35 7.35
CA VAL A 143 -11.54 -2.77 6.00
C VAL A 143 -10.15 -2.48 5.45
N MET A 144 -9.91 -2.84 4.19
CA MET A 144 -8.69 -2.48 3.47
C MET A 144 -8.86 -1.09 2.85
N VAL A 145 -7.86 -0.24 3.01
CA VAL A 145 -7.83 1.11 2.44
C VAL A 145 -6.58 1.20 1.58
N GLY A 146 -6.74 1.52 0.30
CA GLY A 146 -5.61 1.54 -0.63
C GLY A 146 -5.96 2.17 -1.96
N ASP A 147 -4.94 2.44 -2.75
CA ASP A 147 -5.02 3.15 -4.02
C ASP A 147 -4.72 2.26 -5.23
N ARG A 148 -4.29 1.00 -5.02
CA ARG A 148 -3.91 0.08 -6.07
C ARG A 148 -4.88 -1.09 -6.22
N PHE A 149 -4.91 -1.69 -7.40
CA PHE A 149 -5.66 -2.93 -7.65
C PHE A 149 -5.21 -4.07 -6.73
N TYR A 150 -3.91 -4.11 -6.35
CA TYR A 150 -3.39 -5.07 -5.38
C TYR A 150 -4.09 -5.00 -4.02
N ASP A 151 -4.53 -3.80 -3.60
CA ASP A 151 -5.26 -3.61 -2.35
C ASP A 151 -6.68 -4.15 -2.45
N LYS A 152 -7.33 -3.89 -3.58
CA LYS A 152 -8.66 -4.39 -3.90
C LYS A 152 -8.69 -5.91 -3.96
N GLU A 153 -7.79 -6.51 -4.74
CA GLU A 153 -7.67 -7.96 -4.88
C GLU A 153 -7.40 -8.61 -3.52
N ALA A 154 -6.50 -8.04 -2.71
CA ALA A 154 -6.23 -8.55 -1.37
C ALA A 154 -7.48 -8.51 -0.49
N ALA A 155 -8.25 -7.42 -0.51
CA ALA A 155 -9.47 -7.28 0.26
C ALA A 155 -10.53 -8.30 -0.16
N GLU A 156 -10.75 -8.46 -1.47
CA GLU A 156 -11.71 -9.41 -2.06
C GLU A 156 -11.34 -10.86 -1.71
N ASP A 157 -10.07 -11.24 -1.90
CA ASP A 157 -9.55 -12.58 -1.59
C ASP A 157 -9.69 -12.95 -0.11
N ASN A 158 -9.67 -11.95 0.78
CA ASN A 158 -9.80 -12.13 2.22
C ASN A 158 -11.21 -11.83 2.75
N GLY A 159 -12.17 -11.53 1.87
CA GLY A 159 -13.56 -11.29 2.25
C GLY A 159 -13.77 -10.08 3.16
N ILE A 160 -12.93 -9.04 3.05
CA ILE A 160 -13.10 -7.78 3.80
C ILE A 160 -13.47 -6.63 2.86
N PRO A 161 -14.24 -5.63 3.32
CA PRO A 161 -14.52 -4.43 2.53
C PRO A 161 -13.26 -3.71 2.06
N PHE A 162 -13.37 -3.03 0.92
CA PHE A 162 -12.33 -2.19 0.33
C PHE A 162 -12.80 -0.73 0.17
N ILE A 163 -11.92 0.23 0.49
CA ILE A 163 -12.12 1.66 0.24
C ILE A 163 -11.00 2.14 -0.69
N ALA A 164 -11.37 2.57 -1.89
CA ALA A 164 -10.44 3.07 -2.89
C ALA A 164 -10.01 4.51 -2.61
N CYS A 165 -8.70 4.76 -2.58
CA CYS A 165 -8.11 6.09 -2.47
C CYS A 165 -7.77 6.65 -3.85
N LEU A 166 -8.57 7.59 -4.35
CA LEU A 166 -8.41 8.19 -5.68
C LEU A 166 -7.35 9.31 -5.73
N TYR A 167 -6.78 9.68 -4.58
CA TYR A 167 -5.69 10.65 -4.47
C TYR A 167 -4.28 10.01 -4.53
N GLY A 168 -4.19 8.68 -4.63
CA GLY A 168 -2.93 7.93 -4.65
C GLY A 168 -2.30 7.79 -6.04
N TYR A 169 -1.66 6.64 -6.28
CA TYR A 169 -0.93 6.28 -7.50
C TYR A 169 -1.71 5.36 -8.44
N GLY A 170 -2.92 4.94 -8.06
CA GLY A 170 -3.81 4.20 -8.96
C GLY A 170 -4.06 4.97 -10.26
N LYS A 171 -3.96 4.29 -11.40
CA LYS A 171 -4.21 4.91 -12.71
C LYS A 171 -5.71 4.98 -13.02
N GLU A 172 -6.08 5.84 -13.97
CA GLU A 172 -7.45 5.86 -14.50
C GLU A 172 -7.86 4.47 -15.02
N GLY A 173 -9.05 4.02 -14.62
CA GLY A 173 -9.56 2.69 -14.97
C GLY A 173 -8.98 1.52 -14.16
N GLU A 174 -8.13 1.76 -13.16
CA GLU A 174 -7.69 0.71 -12.23
C GLU A 174 -8.85 0.18 -11.35
N PHE A 175 -9.83 1.04 -11.11
CA PHE A 175 -11.09 0.70 -10.44
C PHE A 175 -12.27 0.80 -11.42
N SER A 176 -13.33 0.04 -11.15
CA SER A 176 -14.52 -0.01 -12.01
C SER A 176 -15.43 1.21 -11.88
N GLY A 177 -15.22 2.03 -10.84
CA GLY A 177 -16.03 3.20 -10.50
C GLY A 177 -17.22 2.89 -9.60
N ASN A 178 -17.47 1.61 -9.29
CA ASN A 178 -18.52 1.17 -8.36
C ASN A 178 -18.01 1.00 -6.93
N GLU A 179 -16.70 1.07 -6.73
CA GLU A 179 -16.06 0.95 -5.44
C GLU A 179 -16.43 2.15 -4.56
N LEU A 180 -16.64 1.89 -3.28
CA LEU A 180 -16.64 2.97 -2.30
C LEU A 180 -15.25 3.63 -2.33
N SER A 181 -15.24 4.94 -2.56
CA SER A 181 -14.01 5.66 -2.82
C SER A 181 -13.94 7.00 -2.09
N ILE A 182 -12.73 7.47 -1.89
CA ILE A 182 -12.41 8.78 -1.31
C ILE A 182 -11.40 9.51 -2.19
N THR A 183 -11.60 10.82 -2.35
CA THR A 183 -10.69 11.72 -3.08
C THR A 183 -9.82 12.55 -2.13
N ASP A 184 -10.10 12.52 -0.82
CA ASP A 184 -9.29 13.14 0.21
C ASP A 184 -9.30 12.26 1.47
N ILE A 185 -8.15 12.13 2.13
CA ILE A 185 -8.02 11.28 3.32
C ILE A 185 -8.89 11.76 4.49
N CYS A 186 -9.28 13.04 4.55
CA CYS A 186 -10.21 13.57 5.55
C CYS A 186 -11.60 12.92 5.48
N GLN A 187 -11.97 12.32 4.34
CA GLN A 187 -13.25 11.62 4.19
C GLN A 187 -13.24 10.25 4.89
N LEU A 188 -12.05 9.67 5.09
CA LEU A 188 -11.88 8.28 5.54
C LEU A 188 -12.62 7.96 6.86
N PRO A 189 -12.54 8.78 7.94
CA PRO A 189 -13.23 8.46 9.19
C PRO A 189 -14.74 8.27 9.02
N SER A 190 -15.38 9.18 8.27
CA SER A 190 -16.83 9.12 8.01
C SER A 190 -17.22 7.89 7.17
N VAL A 191 -16.38 7.56 6.19
CA VAL A 191 -16.62 6.46 5.25
C VAL A 191 -16.44 5.10 5.94
N VAL A 192 -15.42 4.96 6.79
CA VAL A 192 -15.19 3.77 7.61
C VAL A 192 -16.36 3.54 8.58
N GLU A 193 -16.84 4.58 9.25
CA GLU A 193 -18.02 4.46 10.12
C GLU A 193 -19.28 4.02 9.35
N GLY A 194 -19.50 4.58 8.16
CA GLY A 194 -20.61 4.20 7.29
C GLY A 194 -20.54 2.72 6.90
N GLN A 195 -19.37 2.24 6.49
CA GLN A 195 -19.14 0.84 6.14
C GLN A 195 -19.34 -0.11 7.31
N ARG A 196 -18.79 0.21 8.48
CA ARG A 196 -18.98 -0.61 9.68
C ARG A 196 -20.45 -0.76 10.06
N ARG A 197 -21.23 0.33 9.97
CA ARG A 197 -22.68 0.30 10.25
C ARG A 197 -23.45 -0.56 9.26
N ASN A 198 -23.05 -0.59 7.99
CA ASN A 198 -23.70 -1.43 6.98
C ASN A 198 -23.37 -2.91 7.18
N GLY A 199 -22.09 -3.26 7.42
CA GLY A 199 -21.70 -4.65 7.69
C GLY A 199 -22.39 -5.27 8.91
N VAL A 200 -22.59 -4.48 9.98
CA VAL A 200 -23.34 -4.95 11.18
C VAL A 200 -24.81 -5.24 10.85
N LYS A 201 -25.45 -4.48 9.95
CA LYS A 201 -26.84 -4.74 9.55
C LYS A 201 -26.98 -6.05 8.79
N ASP A 202 -26.05 -6.33 7.88
CA ASP A 202 -26.06 -7.56 7.07
C ASP A 202 -25.87 -8.80 7.96
N GLU A 203 -24.99 -8.75 8.96
CA GLU A 203 -24.82 -9.84 9.94
C GLU A 203 -26.07 -10.09 10.80
N ILE A 204 -26.77 -9.04 11.23
CA ILE A 204 -28.01 -9.18 12.01
C ILE A 204 -29.10 -9.83 11.15
N GLN A 205 -29.20 -9.46 9.87
CA GLN A 205 -30.20 -10.01 8.96
C GLN A 205 -29.94 -11.49 8.65
N LEU A 206 -28.68 -11.90 8.47
CA LEU A 206 -28.28 -13.30 8.27
C LEU A 206 -28.52 -14.20 9.50
N LYS A 207 -28.46 -13.65 10.72
CA LYS A 207 -28.75 -14.39 11.97
C LYS A 207 -30.25 -14.55 12.27
N GLN A 208 -31.12 -13.89 11.50
CA GLN A 208 -32.58 -13.95 11.65
C GLN A 208 -33.28 -14.84 10.61
N THR A 209 -32.52 -15.44 9.68
CA THR A 209 -32.97 -16.42 8.67
C THR A 209 -32.49 -17.81 9.00
#